data_AF-A0A7W1C9P8-F1
#
_entry.id   AF-A0A7W1C9P8-F1
#
_cell.length_a   1.000
_cell.length_b   1.000
_cell.length_c   1.000
_cell.angle_alpha   90.00
_cell.angle_beta   90.00
_cell.angle_gamma   90.00
#
_symmetry.space_group_name_H-M   'P 1'
#
loop_
_entity.id
_entity.type
_entity.pdbx_description
1 polymer ?
#
loop_
_entity_poly.entity_id
_entity_poly.type
_entity_poly.pdbx_seq_one_letter_code
_entity_poly.pdbx_strand_id
1 'polypeptide(L)' 'MRHAVFYFFAACAVVTASLCILSRTAVSAVLWLVTTMLSLAAIYVLLDAQFVAAIQVLVYAGAVMVLFLFVIM' A
#
# COMPACT_ATOMS: atom_id res chain seq x y z
N MET A 1 18.36 6.67 -12.16
CA MET A 1 17.92 6.55 -10.75
C MET A 1 16.41 6.30 -10.62
N ARG A 2 15.54 7.05 -11.32
CA ARG A 2 14.06 6.85 -11.31
C ARG A 2 13.60 5.39 -11.51
N HIS A 3 14.16 4.68 -12.50
CA HIS A 3 13.79 3.28 -12.76
C HIS A 3 14.15 2.33 -11.62
N ALA A 4 15.30 2.51 -10.97
CA ALA A 4 15.69 1.67 -9.83
C ALA A 4 14.73 1.86 -8.64
N VAL A 5 14.36 3.10 -8.35
CA VAL A 5 13.39 3.43 -7.30
C VAL A 5 12.00 2.87 -7.66
N PHE A 6 11.59 2.96 -8.92
CA PHE A 6 10.34 2.37 -9.40
C PHE A 6 10.32 0.85 -9.19
N TYR A 7 11.36 0.13 -9.63
CA TYR A 7 11.43 -1.33 -9.46
C TYR A 7 11.50 -1.74 -7.98
N PHE A 8 12.15 -0.95 -7.14
CA PHE A 8 12.16 -1.18 -5.69
C PHE A 8 10.74 -1.12 -5.10
N PHE A 9 9.99 -0.03 -5.34
CA PHE A 9 8.62 0.08 -4.84
C PHE A 9 7.66 -0.91 -5.49
N ALA A 10 7.85 -1.23 -6.77
CA ALA A 10 7.06 -2.26 -7.46
C ALA A 10 7.28 -3.65 -6.85
N ALA A 11 8.55 -4.02 -6.58
CA ALA A 11 8.87 -5.27 -5.90
C ALA A 11 8.28 -5.31 -4.48
N CYS A 12 8.43 -4.22 -3.71
CA CYS A 12 7.80 -4.10 -2.39
C CYS A 12 6.27 -4.26 -2.46
N ALA A 13 5.61 -3.64 -3.43
CA ALA A 13 4.16 -3.76 -3.60
C ALA A 13 3.74 -5.21 -3.88
N VAL A 14 4.43 -5.92 -4.78
CA VAL A 14 4.10 -7.31 -5.12
C VAL A 14 4.36 -8.25 -3.94
N VAL A 15 5.49 -8.10 -3.25
CA VAL A 15 5.84 -8.93 -2.09
C VAL A 15 4.82 -8.73 -0.96
N THR A 16 4.50 -7.48 -0.63
CA THR A 16 3.55 -7.17 0.45
C THR A 16 2.12 -7.56 0.11
N ALA A 17 1.70 -7.43 -1.16
CA ALA A 17 0.41 -7.95 -1.62
C ALA A 17 0.34 -9.48 -1.51
N SER A 18 1.42 -10.18 -1.83
CA SER A 18 1.51 -11.63 -1.68
C SER A 18 1.41 -12.03 -0.20
N LEU A 19 2.16 -11.35 0.67
CA LEU A 19 2.13 -11.56 2.12
C LEU A 19 0.75 -11.27 2.72
N CYS A 20 0.01 -10.29 2.20
CA CYS A 20 -1.38 -10.03 2.61
C CYS A 20 -2.27 -11.27 2.42
N ILE A 21 -2.17 -11.95 1.27
CA ILE A 21 -2.97 -13.14 0.97
C ILE A 21 -2.50 -14.36 1.78
N LEU A 22 -1.19 -14.47 2.00
CA LEU A 22 -0.56 -15.55 2.77
C LEU A 22 -0.76 -15.42 4.29
N SER A 23 -1.23 -14.27 4.77
CA SER A 23 -1.38 -13.97 6.19
C SER A 23 -2.50 -14.79 6.84
N ARG A 24 -2.24 -15.32 8.03
CA ARG A 24 -3.19 -16.17 8.78
C ARG A 24 -4.21 -15.38 9.59
N THR A 25 -3.96 -14.10 9.87
CA THR A 25 -4.85 -13.24 10.65
C THR A 25 -5.27 -12.03 9.83
N ALA A 26 -6.53 -11.61 10.00
CA ALA A 26 -7.08 -10.46 9.29
C ALA A 26 -6.31 -9.16 9.63
N VAL A 27 -5.89 -8.99 10.90
CA VAL A 27 -5.06 -7.84 11.31
C VAL A 27 -3.72 -7.81 10.57
N SER A 28 -3.00 -8.95 10.50
CA SER A 28 -1.73 -9.00 9.77
C SER A 28 -1.93 -8.76 8.28
N ALA A 29 -2.99 -9.32 7.69
CA ALA A 29 -3.30 -9.12 6.27
C ALA A 29 -3.51 -7.63 5.96
N VAL A 30 -4.28 -6.92 6.79
CA VAL A 30 -4.52 -5.48 6.60
C VAL A 30 -3.24 -4.66 6.76
N LEU A 31 -2.34 -5.00 7.69
CA LEU A 31 -1.04 -4.30 7.81
C LEU A 31 -0.16 -4.45 6.55
N TRP A 32 -0.12 -5.65 5.96
CA TRP A 32 0.55 -5.85 4.67
C TRP A 32 -0.13 -5.10 3.53
N LEU A 33 -1.46 -5.03 3.53
CA LEU A 33 -2.24 -4.27 2.56
C LEU A 33 -1.97 -2.76 2.65
N VAL A 34 -1.87 -2.19 3.87
CA VAL A 34 -1.47 -0.78 4.08
C VAL A 34 -0.09 -0.53 3.47
N THR A 35 0.86 -1.42 3.70
CA THR A 35 2.22 -1.32 3.14
C THR A 35 2.21 -1.37 1.61
N THR A 36 1.32 -2.18 1.03
CA THR A 36 1.09 -2.25 -0.43
C THR A 36 0.56 -0.91 -0.96
N MET A 37 -0.44 -0.32 -0.28
CA MET A 37 -1.03 0.97 -0.67
C MET A 37 -0.02 2.12 -0.60
N LEU A 38 0.86 2.13 0.40
CA LEU A 38 1.94 3.12 0.51
C LEU A 38 2.99 2.95 -0.60
N SER A 39 3.33 1.72 -0.97
CA SER A 39 4.24 1.44 -2.08
C SER A 39 3.65 1.94 -3.41
N LEU A 40 2.34 1.76 -3.62
CA LEU A 40 1.62 2.33 -4.77
C LEU A 40 1.61 3.86 -4.77
N ALA A 41 1.42 4.50 -3.61
CA ALA A 41 1.49 5.96 -3.51
C ALA A 41 2.88 6.48 -3.94
N ALA A 42 3.96 5.82 -3.54
CA ALA A 42 5.32 6.16 -4.00
C ALA A 42 5.48 5.99 -5.52
N ILE A 43 4.90 4.93 -6.10
CA ILE A 43 4.88 4.73 -7.55
C ILE A 43 4.12 5.86 -8.25
N TYR A 44 2.97 6.30 -7.74
CA TYR A 44 2.23 7.42 -8.32
C TYR A 44 3.01 8.74 -8.27
N VAL A 45 3.79 9.00 -7.23
CA VAL A 45 4.71 10.16 -7.20
C VAL A 45 5.77 10.05 -8.30
N LEU A 46 6.34 8.87 -8.54
CA LEU A 46 7.33 8.64 -9.61
C LEU A 46 6.77 8.77 -11.03
N LEU A 47 5.45 8.62 -11.16
CA LEU A 47 4.69 8.80 -12.40
C LEU A 47 4.15 10.23 -12.57
N ASP A 48 4.60 11.19 -11.75
CA ASP A 48 4.13 12.59 -11.79
C ASP A 48 2.61 12.72 -11.54
N ALA A 49 2.03 11.81 -10.73
CA ALA A 49 0.61 11.77 -10.36
C ALA A 49 0.42 12.09 -8.86
N GLN A 50 0.80 13.30 -8.44
CA GLN A 50 0.85 13.70 -7.03
C GLN A 50 -0.53 13.75 -6.36
N PHE A 51 -1.56 14.22 -7.08
CA PHE A 51 -2.93 14.24 -6.54
C PHE A 51 -3.44 12.83 -6.25
N VAL A 52 -3.22 11.91 -7.19
CA VAL A 52 -3.62 10.50 -7.03
C VAL A 52 -2.83 9.85 -5.89
N ALA A 53 -1.52 10.13 -5.78
CA ALA A 53 -0.71 9.67 -4.65
C ALA A 53 -1.24 10.16 -3.30
N ALA A 54 -1.64 11.43 -3.20
CA ALA A 54 -2.19 12.00 -1.98
C ALA A 54 -3.52 11.33 -1.60
N ILE A 55 -4.43 11.14 -2.56
CA ILE A 55 -5.69 10.43 -2.35
C ILE A 55 -5.45 8.96 -1.97
N GLN A 56 -4.44 8.32 -2.55
CA GLN A 56 -4.05 6.95 -2.20
C GLN A 56 -3.71 6.82 -0.72
N VAL A 57 -2.94 7.76 -0.18
CA VAL A 57 -2.57 7.76 1.24
C VAL A 57 -3.76 8.13 2.11
N LEU A 58 -4.49 9.20 1.78
CA LEU A 58 -5.56 9.74 2.62
C LEU A 58 -6.78 8.81 2.68
N VAL A 59 -7.25 8.35 1.52
CA VAL A 59 -8.49 7.57 1.40
C VAL A 59 -8.22 6.10 1.60
N TYR A 60 -7.31 5.50 0.83
CA TYR A 60 -7.11 4.04 0.90
C TYR A 60 -6.30 3.64 2.12
N ALA A 61 -5.05 4.11 2.26
CA ALA A 61 -4.19 3.71 3.38
C ALA A 61 -4.66 4.28 4.73
N GLY A 62 -5.20 5.50 4.73
CA GLY A 62 -5.73 6.18 5.91
C GLY A 62 -7.14 5.72 6.24
N ALA A 63 -8.16 6.29 5.59
CA ALA A 63 -9.55 6.08 5.99
C ALA A 63 -10.01 4.61 5.86
N VAL A 64 -9.88 4.01 4.68
CA VAL A 64 -10.46 2.69 4.41
C VAL A 64 -9.76 1.59 5.23
N MET A 65 -8.43 1.52 5.21
CA MET A 65 -7.71 0.46 5.97
C MET A 65 -7.88 0.58 7.48
N VAL A 66 -7.91 1.80 8.03
CA VAL A 66 -8.16 2.00 9.47
C VAL A 66 -9.57 1.57 9.85
N LEU A 67 -10.58 1.85 9.02
CA LEU A 67 -11.93 1.34 9.21
C LEU A 67 -11.96 -0.20 9.21
N PHE A 68 -11.23 -0.86 8.31
CA PHE A 68 -11.09 -2.32 8.34
C PHE A 68 -10.47 -2.83 9.64
N LEU A 69 -9.40 -2.19 10.13
CA LEU A 69 -8.78 -2.56 11.41
C LEU A 69 -9.78 -2.44 12.58
N PHE A 70 -10.58 -1.37 12.63
CA PHE A 70 -11.60 -1.18 13.66
C PHE A 70 -12.78 -2.15 13.57
N VAL A 71 -13.11 -2.65 12.38
CA VAL A 71 -14.19 -3.64 12.22
C VAL A 71 -13.74 -5.04 12.60
N ILE A 72 -12.45 -5.34 12.41
CA ILE A 72 -11.86 -6.66 12.68
C ILE A 72 -11.52 -6.85 14.17
N MET A 73 -11.10 -5.78 14.85
CA MET A 73 -10.74 -5.80 16.28
C MET A 73 -11.95 -5.54 17.17
#